data_AF-A0AAW9DTB1-F1
#
_entry.id   AF-A0AAW9DTB1-F1
#
_cell.length_a   1.000
_cell.length_b   1.000
_cell.length_c   1.000
_cell.angle_alpha   90.00
_cell.angle_beta   90.00
_cell.angle_gamma   90.00
#
_symmetry.space_group_name_H-M   'P 1'
#
loop_
_entity.id
_entity.type
_entity.pdbx_description
1 polymer ?
#
loop_
_entity_poly.entity_id
_entity_poly.type
_entity_poly.pdbx_seq_one_letter_code
_entity_poly.pdbx_strand_id
1 'polypeptide(L)'
;MSGTGEKKFSKLQRILLAGGAVVVLAGAGFAVSAGVRTARAAMAAQGGVTTWPSAETAIAAKPAKGMDGWDIPQPVHMPSDPKQAALVKKGMFLTVAGDCMPCHSVAGEPEFAGGRAVGTPFGSVFSTNLTPDKKYGIGSMTDKQFYAAVHGGIDPGSSLVVFPKYEYPVMPYTAYSKLTYSDVMAIKAYLDTLKPVAIKNRPDTMFFPTDLRAGMLAWRLLFFHPHPVRYQKGWSQNVRHGAYLVQALEHCDACHTPRNIAMASIHSRYLAGGHIIDQAWYAPNITSSKSDGLGSWSDKAIYTYLHDDGDMKQGAPFGKMKAVVDDSLSRMPKQDVQDIVDYLRTLKPLKSHIPPAIPDAAASVAAGKTLYDDECARCHMKTGEGVNNNIPNLAHNQAVWNGRPIDVIGMMLAGFEPWHKDQTAMPMFGATLSDAQIADIANYVRTAWGNRGEPDATANTVAALRSEATIEVDLDTGSTKASLSADGKTRQFNDISGRVWVNGNRTDCRMTANFSTQYGKNPVLLGGACASQGNEFAGRVTVDGKVTPVVLMVRQVLHDNHVVGLHLFGPIGDGRTLDANIALQTVNY
;
A
#
# COMPACT_ATOMS: atom_id res chain seq x y z
N MET A 1 -26.30 19.68 55.30
CA MET A 1 -25.07 20.26 55.88
C MET A 1 -24.09 19.11 56.13
N SER A 2 -22.87 19.31 55.63
CA SER A 2 -21.62 18.53 55.82
C SER A 2 -21.50 17.73 57.14
N GLY A 3 -20.79 16.59 57.23
CA GLY A 3 -19.90 15.94 56.28
C GLY A 3 -19.12 14.77 56.91
N THR A 4 -18.26 14.19 56.08
CA THR A 4 -17.09 13.32 56.34
C THR A 4 -17.28 11.94 56.97
N GLY A 5 -17.26 10.92 56.11
CA GLY A 5 -16.78 9.58 56.44
C GLY A 5 -16.05 8.99 55.24
N GLU A 6 -14.75 8.70 55.37
CA GLU A 6 -14.06 7.63 54.62
C GLU A 6 -12.61 7.47 55.08
N LYS A 7 -12.32 6.34 55.73
CA LYS A 7 -10.98 5.74 55.84
C LYS A 7 -11.14 4.22 55.96
N LYS A 8 -10.64 3.47 54.97
CA LYS A 8 -9.55 2.48 55.13
C LYS A 8 -9.47 1.53 53.92
N PHE A 9 -8.39 1.67 53.16
CA PHE A 9 -7.86 0.66 52.25
C PHE A 9 -7.34 -0.57 53.04
N SER A 10 -7.63 -1.80 52.59
CA SER A 10 -7.01 -3.03 53.08
C SER A 10 -6.28 -3.81 51.98
N LYS A 11 -4.94 -3.78 52.07
CA LYS A 11 -4.04 -4.94 52.06
C LYS A 11 -4.46 -6.21 51.27
N LEU A 12 -4.54 -6.14 49.94
CA LEU A 12 -4.61 -7.34 49.08
C LEU A 12 -3.96 -7.13 47.69
N GLN A 13 -2.79 -6.48 47.67
CA GLN A 13 -2.08 -6.18 46.42
C GLN A 13 -0.55 -6.29 46.51
N ARG A 14 -0.03 -7.13 47.41
CA ARG A 14 1.39 -7.50 47.40
C ARG A 14 1.51 -8.98 47.71
N ILE A 15 1.79 -9.77 46.67
CA ILE A 15 2.53 -11.04 46.60
C ILE A 15 2.04 -11.75 45.34
N LEU A 16 2.78 -11.60 44.24
CA LEU A 16 2.82 -12.54 43.11
C LEU A 16 4.03 -12.17 42.22
N LEU A 17 5.21 -12.32 42.82
CA LEU A 17 6.51 -12.43 42.16
C LEU A 17 7.33 -13.38 43.03
N ALA A 18 7.36 -14.67 42.68
CA ALA A 18 8.46 -15.63 42.89
C ALA A 18 7.96 -17.10 42.91
N GLY A 19 8.57 -17.95 42.06
CA GLY A 19 8.47 -19.41 42.06
C GLY A 19 7.26 -19.95 41.31
N GLY A 20 7.34 -20.85 40.35
CA GLY A 20 8.29 -21.93 40.12
C GLY A 20 7.47 -23.14 39.67
N ALA A 21 7.93 -23.85 38.65
CA ALA A 21 7.19 -24.85 37.88
C ALA A 21 6.71 -26.09 38.67
N VAL A 22 5.89 -26.91 37.97
CA VAL A 22 5.54 -28.33 38.20
C VAL A 22 4.16 -28.61 38.83
N VAL A 23 3.12 -28.64 37.98
CA VAL A 23 1.98 -29.60 37.99
C VAL A 23 1.52 -29.77 36.52
N VAL A 24 2.22 -30.55 35.70
CA VAL A 24 1.90 -31.94 35.28
C VAL A 24 0.47 -32.07 34.71
N LEU A 25 0.27 -31.89 33.40
CA LEU A 25 0.36 -32.90 32.32
C LEU A 25 -0.72 -34.00 32.23
N ALA A 26 -1.82 -33.96 33.00
CA ALA A 26 -2.91 -34.96 32.84
C ALA A 26 -4.17 -34.47 32.09
N GLY A 27 -4.29 -33.17 31.76
CA GLY A 27 -5.51 -32.61 31.16
C GLY A 27 -5.52 -32.50 29.62
N ALA A 28 -4.39 -32.69 28.95
CA ALA A 28 -4.26 -32.36 27.52
C ALA A 28 -4.75 -33.46 26.56
N GLY A 29 -4.91 -34.70 27.02
CA GLY A 29 -5.25 -35.85 26.15
C GLY A 29 -6.73 -35.92 25.72
N PHE A 30 -7.66 -35.39 26.53
CA PHE A 30 -9.09 -35.46 26.23
C PHE A 30 -9.64 -34.24 25.46
N ALA A 31 -8.93 -33.10 25.47
CA ALA A 31 -9.34 -31.91 24.72
C ALA A 31 -9.02 -32.00 23.21
N VAL A 32 -8.02 -32.80 22.83
CA VAL A 32 -7.57 -32.90 21.43
C VAL A 32 -8.51 -33.80 20.59
N SER A 33 -9.08 -34.85 21.18
CA SER A 33 -9.98 -35.77 20.47
C SER A 33 -11.41 -35.21 20.28
N ALA A 34 -11.87 -34.36 21.21
CA ALA A 34 -13.13 -33.61 21.08
C ALA A 34 -13.02 -32.46 20.04
N GLY A 35 -11.84 -31.84 19.91
CA GLY A 35 -11.55 -30.81 18.91
C GLY A 35 -11.53 -31.33 17.46
N VAL A 36 -11.13 -32.59 17.25
CA VAL A 36 -11.05 -33.17 15.88
C VAL A 36 -12.42 -33.60 15.33
N ARG A 37 -13.34 -34.06 16.19
CA ARG A 37 -14.72 -34.41 15.76
C ARG A 37 -15.60 -33.17 15.53
N THR A 38 -15.41 -32.13 16.35
CA THR A 38 -16.09 -30.83 16.15
C THR A 38 -15.54 -30.08 14.94
N ALA A 39 -14.25 -30.21 14.60
CA ALA A 39 -13.69 -29.67 13.35
C ALA A 39 -14.26 -30.35 12.09
N ARG A 40 -14.43 -31.68 12.08
CA ARG A 40 -15.05 -32.39 10.95
C ARG A 40 -16.55 -32.07 10.77
N ALA A 41 -17.30 -31.92 11.86
CA ALA A 41 -18.70 -31.52 11.81
C ALA A 41 -18.87 -30.04 11.42
N ALA A 42 -17.95 -29.17 11.85
CA ALA A 42 -17.90 -27.77 11.40
C ALA A 42 -17.52 -27.65 9.92
N MET A 43 -16.65 -28.53 9.40
CA MET A 43 -16.35 -28.62 7.96
C MET A 43 -17.56 -29.11 7.13
N ALA A 44 -18.40 -29.99 7.69
CA ALA A 44 -19.60 -30.48 7.00
C ALA A 44 -20.78 -29.47 7.03
N ALA A 45 -20.85 -28.60 8.05
CA ALA A 45 -21.87 -27.55 8.16
C ALA A 45 -21.56 -26.27 7.34
N GLN A 46 -20.40 -26.22 6.68
CA GLN A 46 -19.94 -25.08 5.85
C GLN A 46 -20.44 -25.10 4.39
N GLY A 47 -21.26 -26.07 3.99
CA GLY A 47 -21.71 -26.30 2.61
C GLY A 47 -22.70 -25.29 2.03
N GLY A 48 -22.63 -24.01 2.41
CA GLY A 48 -23.63 -23.02 2.00
C GLY A 48 -23.26 -22.06 0.87
N VAL A 49 -21.97 -21.93 0.50
CA VAL A 49 -21.55 -20.90 -0.48
C VAL A 49 -20.25 -21.22 -1.23
N THR A 50 -19.56 -22.33 -0.93
CA THR A 50 -18.16 -22.53 -1.37
C THR A 50 -18.03 -23.26 -2.71
N THR A 51 -19.15 -23.65 -3.32
CA THR A 51 -19.15 -24.22 -4.67
C THR A 51 -19.41 -23.12 -5.67
N TRP A 52 -18.35 -22.44 -6.07
CA TRP A 52 -18.36 -21.61 -7.26
C TRP A 52 -18.52 -22.52 -8.50
N PRO A 53 -19.64 -22.49 -9.24
CA PRO A 53 -19.71 -23.13 -10.54
C PRO A 53 -18.67 -22.50 -11.47
N SER A 54 -18.19 -23.27 -12.45
CA SER A 54 -17.15 -22.81 -13.39
C SER A 54 -17.51 -21.51 -14.14
N ALA A 55 -18.80 -21.20 -14.31
CA ALA A 55 -19.27 -19.96 -14.91
C ALA A 55 -19.11 -18.73 -13.97
N GLU A 56 -19.22 -18.92 -12.65
CA GLU A 56 -19.02 -17.90 -11.61
C GLU A 56 -17.53 -17.73 -11.24
N THR A 57 -16.60 -18.47 -11.86
CA THR A 57 -15.13 -18.30 -11.68
C THR A 57 -14.45 -17.79 -12.95
N ALA A 58 -15.22 -17.26 -13.90
CA ALA A 58 -14.68 -16.72 -15.13
C ALA A 58 -14.18 -15.29 -14.89
N ILE A 59 -12.87 -15.09 -14.94
CA ILE A 59 -12.29 -13.73 -15.03
C ILE A 59 -12.79 -13.11 -16.34
N ALA A 60 -13.26 -11.85 -16.29
CA ALA A 60 -13.71 -11.13 -17.46
C ALA A 60 -12.59 -11.09 -18.52
N ALA A 61 -12.76 -11.88 -19.59
CA ALA A 61 -11.80 -11.98 -20.67
C ALA A 61 -11.94 -10.77 -21.60
N LYS A 62 -11.44 -9.61 -21.15
CA LYS A 62 -10.99 -8.42 -21.91
C LYS A 62 -10.90 -7.23 -20.94
N PRO A 63 -9.70 -6.72 -20.57
CA PRO A 63 -9.62 -5.35 -20.08
C PRO A 63 -10.12 -4.39 -21.17
N ALA A 64 -10.73 -3.28 -20.76
CA ALA A 64 -11.17 -2.25 -21.69
C ALA A 64 -10.00 -1.76 -22.56
N LYS A 65 -10.30 -1.33 -23.78
CA LYS A 65 -9.30 -0.89 -24.76
C LYS A 65 -8.62 0.39 -24.22
N GLY A 66 -7.35 0.31 -23.82
CA GLY A 66 -6.57 1.46 -23.32
C GLY A 66 -6.02 1.34 -21.89
N MET A 67 -6.10 0.16 -21.27
CA MET A 67 -5.51 -0.14 -19.95
C MET A 67 -4.34 -1.12 -20.11
N ASP A 68 -3.20 -0.62 -20.54
CA ASP A 68 -1.91 -1.31 -20.63
C ASP A 68 -1.23 -1.41 -19.25
N GLY A 69 -1.93 -2.06 -18.31
CA GLY A 69 -1.46 -2.35 -16.96
C GLY A 69 -1.75 -3.79 -16.58
N TRP A 70 -0.77 -4.67 -16.82
CA TRP A 70 -0.68 -6.03 -16.27
C TRP A 70 -1.75 -7.04 -16.72
N ASP A 71 -1.49 -7.71 -17.84
CA ASP A 71 -2.16 -8.99 -18.14
C ASP A 71 -1.85 -10.00 -17.03
N ILE A 72 -2.88 -10.65 -16.46
CA ILE A 72 -2.65 -11.73 -15.48
C ILE A 72 -1.88 -12.86 -16.18
N PRO A 73 -0.76 -13.34 -15.61
CA PRO A 73 0.03 -14.43 -16.16
C PRO A 73 -0.82 -15.65 -16.49
N GLN A 74 -0.75 -16.09 -17.74
CA GLN A 74 -1.44 -17.31 -18.16
C GLN A 74 -0.65 -18.54 -17.70
N PRO A 75 -1.32 -19.65 -17.34
CA PRO A 75 -0.68 -20.93 -17.10
C PRO A 75 0.24 -21.32 -18.27
N VAL A 76 1.51 -21.66 -17.99
CA VAL A 76 2.46 -22.12 -19.03
C VAL A 76 2.00 -23.45 -19.63
N HIS A 77 1.36 -24.28 -18.81
CA HIS A 77 0.72 -25.51 -19.24
C HIS A 77 -0.59 -25.71 -18.47
N MET A 78 -1.69 -25.88 -19.20
CA MET A 78 -2.96 -26.31 -18.63
C MET A 78 -3.00 -27.84 -18.52
N PRO A 79 -3.35 -28.41 -17.35
CA PRO A 79 -3.52 -29.85 -17.21
C PRO A 79 -4.52 -30.41 -18.22
N SER A 80 -4.23 -31.58 -18.80
CA SER A 80 -5.15 -32.27 -19.71
C SER A 80 -6.35 -32.88 -19.00
N ASP A 81 -6.22 -33.20 -17.71
CA ASP A 81 -7.34 -33.66 -16.89
C ASP A 81 -8.34 -32.52 -16.65
N PRO A 82 -9.63 -32.68 -17.04
CA PRO A 82 -10.62 -31.62 -16.91
C PRO A 82 -10.83 -31.11 -15.49
N LYS A 83 -10.68 -31.97 -14.47
CA LYS A 83 -10.87 -31.58 -13.06
C LYS A 83 -9.71 -30.72 -12.57
N GLN A 84 -8.47 -31.09 -12.89
CA GLN A 84 -7.29 -30.28 -12.60
C GLN A 84 -7.30 -28.95 -13.37
N ALA A 85 -7.72 -28.96 -14.64
CA ALA A 85 -7.89 -27.74 -15.42
C ALA A 85 -8.92 -26.80 -14.79
N ALA A 86 -10.05 -27.33 -14.30
CA ALA A 86 -11.05 -26.54 -13.57
C ALA A 86 -10.50 -25.97 -12.25
N LEU A 87 -9.67 -26.74 -11.53
CA LEU A 87 -9.01 -26.28 -10.31
C LEU A 87 -8.05 -25.11 -10.57
N VAL A 88 -7.23 -25.19 -11.64
CA VAL A 88 -6.32 -24.12 -12.05
C VAL A 88 -7.10 -22.85 -12.43
N LYS A 89 -8.19 -22.98 -13.18
CA LYS A 89 -9.05 -21.83 -13.52
C LYS A 89 -9.65 -21.16 -12.29
N LYS A 90 -10.18 -21.97 -11.36
CA LYS A 90 -10.65 -21.47 -10.07
C LYS A 90 -9.53 -20.77 -9.29
N GLY A 91 -8.34 -21.34 -9.28
CA GLY A 91 -7.16 -20.75 -8.65
C GLY A 91 -6.76 -19.41 -9.22
N MET A 92 -6.80 -19.29 -10.54
CA MET A 92 -6.53 -18.04 -11.26
C MET A 92 -7.52 -16.95 -10.81
N PHE A 93 -8.81 -17.25 -10.82
CA PHE A 93 -9.85 -16.34 -10.32
C PHE A 93 -9.62 -15.90 -8.87
N LEU A 94 -9.37 -16.86 -7.97
CA LEU A 94 -9.14 -16.56 -6.55
C LEU A 94 -7.84 -15.78 -6.31
N THR A 95 -6.84 -15.91 -7.18
CA THR A 95 -5.58 -15.14 -7.10
C THR A 95 -5.80 -13.67 -7.50
N VAL A 96 -6.72 -13.43 -8.44
CA VAL A 96 -7.18 -12.09 -8.86
C VAL A 96 -8.01 -11.47 -7.75
N ALA A 97 -9.12 -12.11 -7.34
CA ALA A 97 -9.99 -11.65 -6.25
C ALA A 97 -9.24 -11.52 -4.89
N GLY A 98 -8.12 -12.23 -4.76
CA GLY A 98 -7.27 -12.16 -3.58
C GLY A 98 -6.31 -10.96 -3.55
N ASP A 99 -6.25 -10.14 -4.61
CA ASP A 99 -5.23 -9.08 -4.81
C ASP A 99 -3.78 -9.58 -4.65
N CYS A 100 -3.48 -10.80 -5.08
CA CYS A 100 -2.13 -11.34 -4.92
C CYS A 100 -1.12 -10.61 -5.83
N MET A 101 -1.52 -10.28 -7.06
CA MET A 101 -0.63 -9.73 -8.08
C MET A 101 -0.14 -8.30 -7.77
N PRO A 102 -0.99 -7.34 -7.35
CA PRO A 102 -0.55 -5.98 -7.05
C PRO A 102 0.48 -5.90 -5.92
N CYS A 103 0.41 -6.85 -4.98
CA CYS A 103 1.36 -6.94 -3.87
C CYS A 103 2.65 -7.68 -4.26
N HIS A 104 2.56 -8.72 -5.09
CA HIS A 104 3.68 -9.60 -5.42
C HIS A 104 4.32 -9.32 -6.79
N SER A 105 4.06 -8.15 -7.38
CA SER A 105 4.67 -7.71 -8.64
C SER A 105 5.28 -6.30 -8.52
N VAL A 106 6.36 -6.06 -9.26
CA VAL A 106 7.06 -4.77 -9.34
C VAL A 106 7.17 -4.36 -10.81
N ALA A 107 6.89 -3.09 -11.11
CA ALA A 107 7.01 -2.54 -12.46
C ALA A 107 8.39 -2.82 -13.07
N GLY A 108 8.40 -3.42 -14.27
CA GLY A 108 9.62 -3.80 -14.99
C GLY A 108 10.26 -5.11 -14.53
N GLU A 109 9.78 -5.75 -13.47
CA GLU A 109 10.13 -7.11 -13.09
C GLU A 109 9.06 -8.10 -13.57
N PRO A 110 9.39 -9.40 -13.75
CA PRO A 110 8.39 -10.41 -14.06
C PRO A 110 7.27 -10.46 -13.01
N GLU A 111 6.05 -10.73 -13.46
CA GLU A 111 4.88 -10.81 -12.59
C GLU A 111 5.04 -11.88 -11.51
N PHE A 112 4.46 -11.63 -10.33
CA PHE A 112 4.54 -12.51 -9.15
C PHE A 112 5.97 -12.77 -8.60
N ALA A 113 7.01 -12.11 -9.11
CA ALA A 113 8.38 -12.31 -8.65
C ALA A 113 8.70 -11.68 -7.28
N GLY A 114 7.76 -10.95 -6.67
CA GLY A 114 7.91 -10.30 -5.37
C GLY A 114 8.75 -9.03 -5.42
N GLY A 115 9.22 -8.59 -4.26
CA GLY A 115 10.13 -7.45 -4.13
C GLY A 115 9.47 -6.08 -3.96
N ARG A 116 8.13 -6.01 -3.93
CA ARG A 116 7.40 -4.77 -3.65
C ARG A 116 7.56 -4.40 -2.18
N ALA A 117 7.98 -3.18 -1.92
CA ALA A 117 8.01 -2.63 -0.56
C ALA A 117 6.60 -2.25 -0.14
N VAL A 118 6.19 -2.70 1.05
CA VAL A 118 5.03 -2.18 1.76
C VAL A 118 5.55 -1.48 3.00
N GLY A 119 5.36 -0.16 3.05
CA GLY A 119 5.74 0.61 4.21
C GLY A 119 4.87 0.25 5.42
N THR A 120 5.43 0.52 6.58
CA THR A 120 4.71 0.48 7.85
C THR A 120 5.28 1.61 8.71
N PRO A 121 4.62 1.99 9.81
CA PRO A 121 5.20 2.92 10.78
C PRO A 121 6.50 2.42 11.42
N PHE A 122 6.87 1.16 11.16
CA PHE A 122 7.99 0.46 11.77
C PHE A 122 9.12 0.09 10.79
N GLY A 123 9.05 0.58 9.55
CA GLY A 123 9.94 0.19 8.45
C GLY A 123 9.19 -0.54 7.33
N SER A 124 9.91 -1.08 6.34
CA SER A 124 9.30 -1.72 5.18
C SER A 124 9.37 -3.25 5.23
N VAL A 125 8.28 -3.89 4.84
CA VAL A 125 8.17 -5.33 4.58
C VAL A 125 8.17 -5.56 3.07
N PHE A 126 8.87 -6.58 2.58
CA PHE A 126 8.94 -6.86 1.15
C PHE A 126 8.13 -8.11 0.79
N SER A 127 7.36 -8.02 -0.29
CA SER A 127 6.61 -9.17 -0.81
C SER A 127 7.54 -10.25 -1.34
N THR A 128 7.12 -11.51 -1.22
CA THR A 128 7.89 -12.68 -1.64
C THR A 128 7.58 -13.08 -3.09
N ASN A 129 8.46 -13.85 -3.69
CA ASN A 129 8.26 -14.45 -5.00
C ASN A 129 7.24 -15.59 -4.91
N LEU A 130 6.11 -15.47 -5.64
CA LEU A 130 5.04 -16.47 -5.69
C LEU A 130 5.16 -17.43 -6.88
N THR A 131 6.15 -17.26 -7.75
CA THR A 131 6.36 -18.15 -8.91
C THR A 131 6.81 -19.54 -8.44
N PRO A 132 6.67 -20.60 -9.27
CA PRO A 132 7.08 -21.96 -8.88
C PRO A 132 8.59 -22.18 -8.94
N ASP A 133 9.40 -21.12 -8.86
CA ASP A 133 10.84 -21.25 -8.67
C ASP A 133 11.14 -22.02 -7.38
N LYS A 134 12.01 -23.03 -7.47
CA LYS A 134 12.31 -23.94 -6.36
C LYS A 134 13.22 -23.33 -5.29
N LYS A 135 13.95 -22.26 -5.62
CA LYS A 135 14.98 -21.68 -4.74
C LYS A 135 14.50 -20.43 -4.02
N TYR A 136 13.79 -19.57 -4.75
CA TYR A 136 13.36 -18.26 -4.28
C TYR A 136 11.83 -18.11 -4.26
N GLY A 137 11.12 -18.92 -5.05
CA GLY A 137 9.66 -18.96 -5.11
C GLY A 137 9.00 -20.04 -4.24
N ILE A 138 7.77 -20.41 -4.59
CA ILE A 138 6.96 -21.39 -3.84
C ILE A 138 7.18 -22.84 -4.29
N GLY A 139 8.01 -23.09 -5.30
CA GLY A 139 8.10 -24.40 -5.98
C GLY A 139 8.61 -25.55 -5.11
N SER A 140 9.21 -25.26 -3.96
CA SER A 140 9.66 -26.25 -2.97
C SER A 140 8.72 -26.37 -1.76
N MET A 141 7.66 -25.56 -1.67
CA MET A 141 6.72 -25.60 -0.57
C MET A 141 5.78 -26.79 -0.71
N THR A 142 5.65 -27.60 0.35
CA THR A 142 4.55 -28.57 0.46
C THR A 142 3.20 -27.86 0.56
N ASP A 143 2.11 -28.53 0.19
CA ASP A 143 0.75 -28.01 0.33
C ASP A 143 0.45 -27.54 1.76
N LYS A 144 0.97 -28.28 2.76
CA LYS A 144 0.83 -27.92 4.17
C LYS A 144 1.57 -26.63 4.51
N GLN A 145 2.77 -26.42 3.98
CA GLN A 145 3.54 -25.18 4.17
C GLN A 145 2.88 -24.01 3.48
N PHE A 146 2.43 -24.17 2.22
CA PHE A 146 1.73 -23.12 1.50
C PHE A 146 0.43 -22.72 2.21
N TYR A 147 -0.37 -23.71 2.63
CA TYR A 147 -1.58 -23.45 3.41
C TYR A 147 -1.27 -22.73 4.73
N ALA A 148 -0.25 -23.18 5.48
CA ALA A 148 0.15 -22.55 6.73
C ALA A 148 0.66 -21.11 6.54
N ALA A 149 1.34 -20.82 5.43
CA ALA A 149 1.75 -19.47 5.07
C ALA A 149 0.53 -18.59 4.79
N VAL A 150 -0.30 -18.96 3.80
CA VAL A 150 -1.44 -18.13 3.36
C VAL A 150 -2.52 -17.99 4.44
N HIS A 151 -2.98 -19.11 5.00
CA HIS A 151 -4.09 -19.14 5.96
C HIS A 151 -3.63 -18.83 7.39
N GLY A 152 -2.37 -19.14 7.71
CA GLY A 152 -1.84 -19.07 9.06
C GLY A 152 -0.84 -17.95 9.28
N GLY A 153 -0.28 -17.32 8.24
CA GLY A 153 0.84 -16.38 8.39
C GLY A 153 2.07 -17.02 9.03
N ILE A 154 2.39 -18.26 8.67
CA ILE A 154 3.54 -19.02 9.19
C ILE A 154 4.61 -19.14 8.10
N ASP A 155 5.82 -18.66 8.38
CA ASP A 155 6.93 -18.68 7.42
C ASP A 155 7.28 -20.15 7.06
N PRO A 156 7.28 -20.50 5.76
CA PRO A 156 7.47 -21.86 5.28
C PRO A 156 8.86 -22.45 5.57
N GLY A 157 9.86 -21.61 5.88
CA GLY A 157 11.21 -22.03 6.27
C GLY A 157 11.37 -22.39 7.76
N SER A 158 10.34 -22.17 8.59
CA SER A 158 10.40 -22.50 10.01
C SER A 158 10.04 -23.98 10.27
N SER A 159 10.95 -24.70 10.92
CA SER A 159 10.61 -26.00 11.49
C SER A 159 9.56 -25.74 12.58
N LEU A 160 8.37 -26.35 12.48
CA LEU A 160 7.33 -26.31 13.52
C LEU A 160 7.84 -26.73 14.92
N VAL A 161 9.05 -27.30 15.00
CA VAL A 161 9.70 -27.83 16.21
C VAL A 161 10.57 -26.77 16.92
N VAL A 162 11.03 -25.72 16.25
CA VAL A 162 11.84 -24.63 16.84
C VAL A 162 11.15 -23.31 16.53
N PHE A 163 10.52 -22.69 17.54
CA PHE A 163 9.72 -21.45 17.48
C PHE A 163 9.31 -20.98 16.07
N PRO A 164 8.07 -21.29 15.61
CA PRO A 164 7.63 -20.90 14.28
C PRO A 164 7.83 -19.40 14.05
N LYS A 165 8.40 -19.06 12.90
CA LYS A 165 8.53 -17.67 12.48
C LYS A 165 7.20 -17.28 11.86
N TYR A 166 6.62 -16.19 12.36
CA TYR A 166 5.34 -15.69 11.87
C TYR A 166 5.54 -14.52 10.93
N GLU A 167 4.70 -14.44 9.90
CA GLU A 167 4.64 -13.30 9.01
C GLU A 167 4.06 -12.07 9.70
N TYR A 168 4.53 -10.90 9.29
CA TYR A 168 3.86 -9.66 9.66
C TYR A 168 2.48 -9.63 8.98
N PRO A 169 1.44 -9.09 9.63
CA PRO A 169 0.09 -9.00 9.07
C PRO A 169 -0.05 -7.94 7.96
N VAL A 170 1.06 -7.66 7.26
CA VAL A 170 1.13 -6.92 6.00
C VAL A 170 0.58 -7.78 4.87
N MET A 171 0.97 -9.06 4.83
CA MET A 171 0.20 -10.05 4.08
C MET A 171 -1.12 -10.26 4.85
N PRO A 172 -2.30 -10.11 4.23
CA PRO A 172 -3.57 -10.09 4.94
C PRO A 172 -4.04 -11.49 5.37
N TYR A 173 -3.17 -12.30 5.97
CA TYR A 173 -3.49 -13.64 6.46
C TYR A 173 -4.60 -13.64 7.52
N THR A 174 -4.83 -12.52 8.21
CA THR A 174 -5.97 -12.37 9.11
C THR A 174 -7.31 -12.44 8.37
N ALA A 175 -7.36 -11.99 7.11
CA ALA A 175 -8.48 -12.17 6.20
C ALA A 175 -8.44 -13.55 5.51
N TYR A 176 -7.30 -13.95 4.95
CA TYR A 176 -7.17 -15.25 4.28
C TYR A 176 -7.39 -16.45 5.20
N SER A 177 -7.26 -16.28 6.52
CA SER A 177 -7.65 -17.31 7.49
C SER A 177 -9.13 -17.68 7.49
N LYS A 178 -9.95 -16.98 6.70
CA LYS A 178 -11.35 -17.31 6.44
C LYS A 178 -11.56 -18.11 5.16
N LEU A 179 -10.53 -18.25 4.32
CA LEU A 179 -10.59 -19.04 3.08
C LEU A 179 -10.70 -20.52 3.39
N THR A 180 -11.44 -21.25 2.54
CA THR A 180 -11.47 -22.71 2.63
C THR A 180 -10.13 -23.31 2.21
N TYR A 181 -9.80 -24.48 2.77
CA TYR A 181 -8.63 -25.25 2.32
C TYR A 181 -8.64 -25.51 0.81
N SER A 182 -9.80 -25.84 0.23
CA SER A 182 -9.92 -26.05 -1.22
C SER A 182 -9.60 -24.82 -2.05
N ASP A 183 -9.93 -23.62 -1.56
CA ASP A 183 -9.68 -22.38 -2.29
C ASP A 183 -8.19 -22.00 -2.22
N VAL A 184 -7.55 -22.16 -1.07
CA VAL A 184 -6.10 -21.95 -0.94
C VAL A 184 -5.33 -22.94 -1.82
N MET A 185 -5.77 -24.20 -1.90
CA MET A 185 -5.14 -25.18 -2.79
C MET A 185 -5.41 -24.91 -4.27
N ALA A 186 -6.56 -24.31 -4.62
CA ALA A 186 -6.82 -23.85 -5.98
C ALA A 186 -5.84 -22.72 -6.37
N ILE A 187 -5.65 -21.72 -5.50
CA ILE A 187 -4.65 -20.65 -5.68
C ILE A 187 -3.27 -21.27 -5.92
N LYS A 188 -2.84 -22.21 -5.06
CA LYS A 188 -1.57 -22.90 -5.23
C LYS A 188 -1.47 -23.61 -6.58
N ALA A 189 -2.52 -24.34 -6.97
CA ALA A 189 -2.55 -25.07 -8.25
C ALA A 189 -2.39 -24.13 -9.45
N TYR A 190 -2.94 -22.91 -9.41
CA TYR A 190 -2.68 -21.91 -10.43
C TYR A 190 -1.24 -21.40 -10.40
N LEU A 191 -0.73 -20.97 -9.24
CA LEU A 191 0.63 -20.45 -9.11
C LEU A 191 1.69 -21.47 -9.54
N ASP A 192 1.47 -22.76 -9.25
CA ASP A 192 2.35 -23.87 -9.67
C ASP A 192 2.46 -24.02 -11.20
N THR A 193 1.50 -23.49 -11.98
CA THR A 193 1.51 -23.54 -13.45
C THR A 193 2.23 -22.38 -14.11
N LEU A 194 2.64 -21.36 -13.34
CA LEU A 194 3.28 -20.16 -13.87
C LEU A 194 4.73 -20.43 -14.29
N LYS A 195 5.31 -19.47 -15.03
CA LYS A 195 6.73 -19.53 -15.39
C LYS A 195 7.57 -19.33 -14.12
N PRO A 196 8.53 -20.23 -13.81
CA PRO A 196 9.46 -20.02 -12.70
C PRO A 196 10.33 -18.78 -12.95
N VAL A 197 10.46 -17.91 -11.94
CA VAL A 197 11.32 -16.73 -11.98
C VAL A 197 12.30 -16.77 -10.82
N ALA A 198 13.59 -16.83 -11.12
CA ALA A 198 14.65 -16.97 -10.12
C ALA A 198 15.11 -15.62 -9.53
N ILE A 199 14.17 -14.82 -9.02
CA ILE A 199 14.45 -13.56 -8.32
C ILE A 199 14.42 -13.80 -6.81
N LYS A 200 15.51 -13.41 -6.14
CA LYS A 200 15.67 -13.57 -4.69
C LYS A 200 14.81 -12.57 -3.93
N ASN A 201 14.09 -13.06 -2.91
CA ASN A 201 13.33 -12.21 -1.98
C ASN A 201 14.24 -11.19 -1.27
N ARG A 202 13.75 -9.96 -1.17
CA ARG A 202 14.41 -8.87 -0.45
C ARG A 202 14.13 -9.03 1.06
N PRO A 203 15.11 -8.81 1.94
CA PRO A 203 14.88 -8.85 3.37
C PRO A 203 14.08 -7.63 3.84
N ASP A 204 13.24 -7.81 4.86
CA ASP A 204 12.56 -6.70 5.53
C ASP A 204 13.55 -5.71 6.16
N THR A 205 13.12 -4.46 6.29
CA THR A 205 13.92 -3.35 6.84
C THR A 205 13.27 -2.74 8.08
N MET A 206 12.53 -3.56 8.81
CA MET A 206 11.88 -3.17 10.07
C MET A 206 12.94 -2.74 11.11
N PHE A 207 12.66 -1.71 11.91
CA PHE A 207 13.57 -1.25 12.95
C PHE A 207 13.34 -1.96 14.28
N PHE A 208 14.39 -2.03 15.10
CA PHE A 208 14.31 -2.60 16.44
C PHE A 208 13.32 -1.83 17.34
N PRO A 209 12.43 -2.52 18.09
CA PRO A 209 12.37 -3.97 18.32
C PRO A 209 11.40 -4.74 17.40
N THR A 210 10.81 -4.09 16.40
CA THR A 210 9.78 -4.70 15.54
C THR A 210 10.34 -5.72 14.54
N ASP A 211 11.65 -5.71 14.30
CA ASP A 211 12.42 -6.71 13.55
C ASP A 211 12.46 -8.09 14.26
N LEU A 212 12.26 -8.12 15.58
CA LEU A 212 12.20 -9.36 16.36
C LEU A 212 10.90 -10.13 16.08
N ARG A 213 10.97 -11.06 15.12
CA ARG A 213 9.84 -11.93 14.72
C ARG A 213 9.19 -12.70 15.88
N ALA A 214 9.89 -12.92 17.00
CA ALA A 214 9.30 -13.51 18.21
C ALA A 214 8.15 -12.65 18.79
N GLY A 215 8.20 -11.33 18.62
CA GLY A 215 7.11 -10.43 19.01
C GLY A 215 5.79 -10.71 18.28
N MET A 216 5.85 -11.29 17.08
CA MET A 216 4.65 -11.69 16.33
C MET A 216 3.90 -12.83 16.98
N LEU A 217 4.55 -13.70 17.78
CA LEU A 217 3.83 -14.69 18.57
C LEU A 217 2.89 -13.99 19.58
N ALA A 218 3.42 -13.00 20.31
CA ALA A 218 2.63 -12.24 21.28
C ALA A 218 1.50 -11.47 20.59
N TRP A 219 1.79 -10.81 19.47
CA TRP A 219 0.79 -10.10 18.68
C TRP A 219 -0.35 -11.04 18.25
N ARG A 220 -0.02 -12.23 17.75
CA ARG A 220 -1.01 -13.22 17.31
C ARG A 220 -1.87 -13.74 18.45
N LEU A 221 -1.27 -14.04 19.60
CA LEU A 221 -2.02 -14.50 20.78
C LEU A 221 -3.04 -13.47 21.25
N LEU A 222 -2.74 -12.17 21.08
CA LEU A 222 -3.62 -11.08 21.49
C LEU A 222 -4.65 -10.68 20.43
N PHE A 223 -4.31 -10.77 19.15
CA PHE A 223 -5.09 -10.14 18.07
C PHE A 223 -5.50 -11.07 16.92
N PHE A 224 -5.01 -12.31 16.85
CA PHE A 224 -5.35 -13.24 15.77
C PHE A 224 -6.16 -14.44 16.28
N HIS A 225 -7.45 -14.44 15.92
CA HIS A 225 -8.38 -15.53 16.21
C HIS A 225 -9.02 -16.04 14.91
N PRO A 226 -8.36 -16.97 14.19
CA PRO A 226 -8.84 -17.44 12.90
C PRO A 226 -10.21 -18.11 13.06
N HIS A 227 -11.16 -17.72 12.20
CA HIS A 227 -12.48 -18.31 12.15
C HIS A 227 -13.01 -18.21 10.71
N PRO A 228 -13.85 -19.15 10.25
CA PRO A 228 -14.53 -18.98 8.97
C PRO A 228 -15.45 -17.74 9.01
N VAL A 229 -15.93 -17.32 7.85
CA VAL A 229 -16.93 -16.26 7.75
C VAL A 229 -18.17 -16.62 8.57
N ARG A 230 -18.62 -15.69 9.41
CA ARG A 230 -19.80 -15.88 10.27
C ARG A 230 -21.05 -15.37 9.55
N TYR A 231 -21.84 -16.29 9.02
CA TYR A 231 -23.10 -15.96 8.34
C TYR A 231 -24.24 -15.73 9.34
N GLN A 232 -25.06 -14.71 9.10
CA GLN A 232 -26.25 -14.46 9.91
C GLN A 232 -27.44 -15.28 9.41
N LYS A 233 -28.38 -15.57 10.33
CA LYS A 233 -29.63 -16.25 9.99
C LYS A 233 -30.45 -15.37 9.03
N GLY A 234 -30.96 -15.96 7.96
CA GLY A 234 -31.80 -15.26 6.97
C GLY A 234 -31.04 -14.56 5.85
N TRP A 235 -29.69 -14.53 5.87
CA TRP A 235 -28.93 -14.07 4.72
C TRP A 235 -29.16 -14.98 3.50
N SER A 236 -29.47 -14.35 2.36
CA SER A 236 -29.56 -15.00 1.05
C SER A 236 -28.20 -15.57 0.64
N GLN A 237 -28.19 -16.37 -0.44
CA GLN A 237 -26.94 -16.92 -0.98
C GLN A 237 -25.98 -15.80 -1.42
N ASN A 238 -26.48 -14.82 -2.17
CA ASN A 238 -25.72 -13.64 -2.62
C ASN A 238 -25.05 -12.87 -1.48
N VAL A 239 -25.79 -12.59 -0.40
CA VAL A 239 -25.24 -11.89 0.76
C VAL A 239 -24.14 -12.70 1.44
N ARG A 240 -24.31 -14.02 1.54
CA ARG A 240 -23.26 -14.88 2.12
C ARG A 240 -22.04 -14.95 1.20
N HIS A 241 -22.25 -14.88 -0.11
CA HIS A 241 -21.19 -14.89 -1.10
C HIS A 241 -20.38 -13.61 -1.06
N GLY A 242 -21.03 -12.45 -1.09
CA GLY A 242 -20.40 -11.15 -0.87
C GLY A 242 -19.70 -11.06 0.47
N ALA A 243 -20.28 -11.65 1.53
CA ALA A 243 -19.62 -11.72 2.84
C ALA A 243 -18.29 -12.49 2.77
N TYR A 244 -18.21 -13.54 1.95
CA TYR A 244 -16.99 -14.31 1.73
C TYR A 244 -15.95 -13.51 0.93
N LEU A 245 -16.38 -12.88 -0.17
CA LEU A 245 -15.52 -12.01 -0.98
C LEU A 245 -14.91 -10.88 -0.15
N VAL A 246 -15.75 -10.09 0.54
CA VAL A 246 -15.32 -8.92 1.31
C VAL A 246 -14.44 -9.28 2.52
N GLN A 247 -14.76 -10.36 3.25
CA GLN A 247 -14.06 -10.69 4.51
C GLN A 247 -12.83 -11.59 4.32
N ALA A 248 -12.73 -12.31 3.20
CA ALA A 248 -11.71 -13.32 2.98
C ALA A 248 -10.81 -12.99 1.79
N LEU A 249 -11.38 -12.81 0.59
CA LEU A 249 -10.61 -12.64 -0.67
C LEU A 249 -10.14 -11.20 -0.87
N GLU A 250 -11.07 -10.25 -0.95
CA GLU A 250 -10.78 -8.82 -1.20
C GLU A 250 -10.28 -8.08 0.05
N HIS A 251 -10.34 -8.75 1.22
CA HIS A 251 -9.83 -8.27 2.52
C HIS A 251 -10.10 -6.79 2.80
N CYS A 252 -11.31 -6.30 2.49
CA CYS A 252 -11.63 -4.87 2.55
C CYS A 252 -11.37 -4.25 3.94
N ASP A 253 -11.40 -5.07 5.00
CA ASP A 253 -11.09 -4.66 6.35
C ASP A 253 -9.63 -4.28 6.58
N ALA A 254 -8.71 -4.72 5.72
CA ALA A 254 -7.30 -4.38 5.78
C ALA A 254 -7.06 -2.87 5.64
N CYS A 255 -7.87 -2.19 4.83
CA CYS A 255 -7.81 -0.74 4.62
C CYS A 255 -8.96 -0.02 5.33
N HIS A 256 -10.20 -0.50 5.17
CA HIS A 256 -11.40 0.22 5.61
C HIS A 256 -11.75 0.03 7.10
N THR A 257 -10.92 -0.64 7.90
CA THR A 257 -11.12 -0.75 9.36
C THR A 257 -9.99 -0.04 10.10
N PRO A 258 -10.28 0.78 11.14
CA PRO A 258 -9.24 1.49 11.85
C PRO A 258 -8.39 0.50 12.65
N ARG A 259 -7.11 0.82 12.81
CA ARG A 259 -6.13 0.00 13.54
C ARG A 259 -5.77 0.64 14.87
N ASN A 260 -5.47 -0.20 15.87
CA ASN A 260 -4.92 0.25 17.14
C ASN A 260 -3.41 0.55 17.03
N ILE A 261 -2.79 1.00 18.12
CA ILE A 261 -1.35 1.32 18.17
C ILE A 261 -0.43 0.11 17.84
N ALA A 262 -0.95 -1.12 17.97
CA ALA A 262 -0.25 -2.35 17.61
C ALA A 262 -0.55 -2.79 16.17
N MET A 263 -1.12 -1.90 15.34
CA MET A 263 -1.53 -2.15 13.96
C MET A 263 -2.58 -3.25 13.76
N ALA A 264 -3.27 -3.68 14.83
CA ALA A 264 -4.36 -4.65 14.74
C ALA A 264 -5.70 -3.95 14.45
N SER A 265 -6.52 -4.55 13.58
CA SER A 265 -7.85 -4.04 13.23
C SER A 265 -8.78 -3.98 14.44
N ILE A 266 -9.48 -2.87 14.61
CA ILE A 266 -10.45 -2.67 15.69
C ILE A 266 -11.80 -3.24 15.23
N HIS A 267 -12.08 -4.51 15.53
CA HIS A 267 -13.26 -5.21 15.04
C HIS A 267 -14.61 -4.55 15.38
N SER A 268 -14.71 -3.79 16.47
CA SER A 268 -15.94 -3.04 16.80
C SER A 268 -16.22 -1.88 15.84
N ARG A 269 -15.24 -1.52 15.00
CA ARG A 269 -15.29 -0.48 13.97
C ARG A 269 -15.08 -1.06 12.58
N TYR A 270 -15.43 -2.33 12.39
CA TYR A 270 -15.32 -3.03 11.11
C TYR A 270 -15.91 -2.21 9.96
N LEU A 271 -15.07 -1.93 8.96
CA LEU A 271 -15.37 -1.16 7.74
C LEU A 271 -15.80 0.31 7.95
N ALA A 272 -15.55 0.88 9.14
CA ALA A 272 -15.92 2.25 9.49
C ALA A 272 -14.88 3.33 9.08
N GLY A 273 -13.96 2.98 8.18
CA GLY A 273 -12.88 3.83 7.69
C GLY A 273 -11.57 3.64 8.47
N GLY A 274 -10.44 3.82 7.78
CA GLY A 274 -9.11 3.55 8.35
C GLY A 274 -8.02 4.43 7.77
N HIS A 275 -7.09 4.87 8.64
CA HIS A 275 -5.89 5.59 8.22
C HIS A 275 -4.79 4.60 7.83
N ILE A 276 -4.20 4.76 6.65
CA ILE A 276 -3.05 3.99 6.18
C ILE A 276 -1.79 4.77 6.57
N ILE A 277 -1.26 4.45 7.75
CA ILE A 277 -0.37 5.31 8.56
C ILE A 277 0.96 5.67 7.86
N ASP A 278 1.40 4.92 6.84
CA ASP A 278 2.66 5.11 6.12
C ASP A 278 2.51 5.65 4.68
N GLN A 279 1.29 5.91 4.20
CA GLN A 279 1.07 6.22 2.78
C GLN A 279 0.27 7.50 2.52
N ALA A 280 0.03 8.37 3.50
CA ALA A 280 -0.78 9.58 3.32
C ALA A 280 -2.23 9.34 2.83
N TRP A 281 -2.76 8.10 2.97
CA TRP A 281 -4.09 7.72 2.43
C TRP A 281 -5.09 7.37 3.54
N TYR A 282 -6.34 7.78 3.35
CA TYR A 282 -7.48 7.42 4.17
C TYR A 282 -8.43 6.51 3.39
N ALA A 283 -8.64 5.29 3.88
CA ALA A 283 -9.68 4.43 3.35
C ALA A 283 -11.04 4.86 3.94
N PRO A 284 -12.03 5.26 3.11
CA PRO A 284 -13.29 5.80 3.61
C PRO A 284 -14.12 4.76 4.36
N ASN A 285 -15.12 5.21 5.10
CA ASN A 285 -16.10 4.32 5.70
C ASN A 285 -17.00 3.73 4.62
N ILE A 286 -17.13 2.40 4.61
CA ILE A 286 -17.94 1.68 3.62
C ILE A 286 -19.13 0.94 4.25
N THR A 287 -19.46 1.27 5.50
CA THR A 287 -20.71 0.79 6.13
C THR A 287 -21.94 1.51 5.54
N SER A 288 -23.14 1.02 5.85
CA SER A 288 -24.41 1.65 5.45
C SER A 288 -24.72 3.00 6.14
N SER A 289 -23.71 3.69 6.70
CA SER A 289 -23.88 5.04 7.24
C SER A 289 -24.30 6.03 6.15
N LYS A 290 -25.33 6.83 6.41
CA LYS A 290 -25.84 7.85 5.47
C LYS A 290 -25.08 9.16 5.53
N SER A 291 -24.37 9.41 6.63
CA SER A 291 -23.52 10.60 6.73
C SER A 291 -22.29 10.39 5.87
N ASP A 292 -21.49 9.39 6.19
CA ASP A 292 -20.09 9.29 5.78
C ASP A 292 -19.73 7.88 5.29
N GLY A 293 -20.74 7.02 5.06
CA GLY A 293 -20.60 5.70 4.45
C GLY A 293 -21.38 5.58 3.14
N LEU A 294 -21.67 4.35 2.72
CA LEU A 294 -22.36 4.03 1.47
C LEU A 294 -23.89 4.09 1.57
N GLY A 295 -24.44 4.50 2.72
CA GLY A 295 -25.89 4.48 2.98
C GLY A 295 -26.72 5.43 2.10
N SER A 296 -26.08 6.43 1.49
CA SER A 296 -26.68 7.37 0.53
C SER A 296 -26.45 6.99 -0.94
N TRP A 297 -25.50 6.09 -1.21
CA TRP A 297 -25.17 5.64 -2.56
C TRP A 297 -26.26 4.71 -3.07
N SER A 298 -26.50 4.68 -4.39
CA SER A 298 -27.32 3.64 -5.01
C SER A 298 -26.50 2.36 -5.21
N ASP A 299 -27.15 1.20 -5.30
CA ASP A 299 -26.44 -0.08 -5.56
C ASP A 299 -25.67 -0.02 -6.87
N LYS A 300 -26.28 0.57 -7.90
CA LYS A 300 -25.64 0.80 -9.20
C LYS A 300 -24.37 1.63 -9.08
N ALA A 301 -24.36 2.65 -8.22
CA ALA A 301 -23.18 3.50 -8.05
C ALA A 301 -22.02 2.76 -7.38
N ILE A 302 -22.31 2.00 -6.33
CA ILE A 302 -21.30 1.17 -5.66
C ILE A 302 -20.75 0.13 -6.65
N TYR A 303 -21.63 -0.54 -7.38
CA TYR A 303 -21.23 -1.48 -8.42
C TYR A 303 -20.33 -0.82 -9.47
N THR A 304 -20.74 0.35 -10.00
CA THR A 304 -19.98 1.07 -11.05
C THR A 304 -18.60 1.47 -10.51
N TYR A 305 -18.52 1.94 -9.26
CA TYR A 305 -17.25 2.28 -8.62
C TYR A 305 -16.32 1.08 -8.47
N LEU A 306 -16.85 -0.09 -8.11
CA LEU A 306 -16.06 -1.29 -7.87
C LEU A 306 -15.68 -2.03 -9.17
N HIS A 307 -16.53 -2.03 -10.20
CA HIS A 307 -16.33 -2.84 -11.41
C HIS A 307 -16.00 -2.03 -12.67
N ASP A 308 -16.56 -0.83 -12.83
CA ASP A 308 -16.55 -0.07 -14.09
C ASP A 308 -15.75 1.26 -13.99
N ASP A 309 -14.75 1.34 -13.08
CA ASP A 309 -13.94 2.55 -12.82
C ASP A 309 -14.71 3.78 -12.28
N GLY A 310 -15.94 3.59 -11.81
CA GLY A 310 -16.76 4.65 -11.25
C GLY A 310 -17.29 5.64 -12.29
N ASP A 311 -17.75 6.80 -11.81
CA ASP A 311 -18.17 7.91 -12.66
C ASP A 311 -17.73 9.25 -12.07
N MET A 312 -17.56 10.26 -12.93
CA MET A 312 -17.13 11.61 -12.52
C MET A 312 -18.22 12.40 -11.76
N LYS A 313 -19.32 11.77 -11.31
CA LYS A 313 -20.42 12.42 -10.56
C LYS A 313 -20.48 11.95 -9.12
N GLN A 314 -20.34 10.65 -8.89
CA GLN A 314 -20.38 10.02 -7.56
C GLN A 314 -18.97 9.72 -7.05
N GLY A 315 -17.99 9.68 -7.96
CA GLY A 315 -16.59 9.45 -7.66
C GLY A 315 -16.03 8.30 -8.48
N ALA A 316 -14.75 8.40 -8.80
CA ALA A 316 -13.96 7.34 -9.42
C ALA A 316 -12.93 6.84 -8.40
N PRO A 317 -12.52 5.57 -8.44
CA PRO A 317 -11.43 5.07 -7.63
C PRO A 317 -10.12 5.77 -8.02
N PHE A 318 -9.33 6.10 -7.00
CA PHE A 318 -8.05 6.79 -7.13
C PHE A 318 -7.05 6.21 -6.13
N GLY A 319 -5.77 6.54 -6.30
CA GLY A 319 -4.71 6.04 -5.44
C GLY A 319 -4.69 4.51 -5.35
N LYS A 320 -4.63 3.98 -4.12
CA LYS A 320 -4.58 2.53 -3.89
C LYS A 320 -5.87 1.81 -4.26
N MET A 321 -7.02 2.47 -4.13
CA MET A 321 -8.29 1.86 -4.50
C MET A 321 -8.39 1.66 -6.03
N LYS A 322 -7.74 2.52 -6.82
CA LYS A 322 -7.67 2.32 -8.28
C LYS A 322 -6.97 1.02 -8.64
N ALA A 323 -5.85 0.71 -8.00
CA ALA A 323 -5.15 -0.56 -8.23
C ALA A 323 -6.04 -1.78 -7.86
N VAL A 324 -6.78 -1.71 -6.75
CA VAL A 324 -7.73 -2.77 -6.37
C VAL A 324 -8.83 -2.95 -7.43
N VAL A 325 -9.35 -1.85 -7.97
CA VAL A 325 -10.36 -1.92 -9.04
C VAL A 325 -9.76 -2.47 -10.34
N ASP A 326 -8.61 -1.97 -10.76
CA ASP A 326 -7.98 -2.34 -12.05
C ASP A 326 -7.46 -3.76 -12.09
N ASP A 327 -6.89 -4.22 -10.98
CA ASP A 327 -6.17 -5.48 -10.92
C ASP A 327 -7.01 -6.62 -10.35
N SER A 328 -8.11 -6.33 -9.63
CA SER A 328 -9.04 -7.31 -9.06
C SER A 328 -10.49 -7.09 -9.49
N LEU A 329 -11.19 -6.13 -8.88
CA LEU A 329 -12.66 -6.07 -8.89
C LEU A 329 -13.29 -5.91 -10.29
N SER A 330 -12.68 -5.11 -11.17
CA SER A 330 -13.12 -4.93 -12.56
C SER A 330 -12.98 -6.19 -13.42
N ARG A 331 -12.18 -7.16 -12.96
CA ARG A 331 -11.90 -8.42 -13.64
C ARG A 331 -12.80 -9.56 -13.14
N MET A 332 -13.54 -9.35 -12.06
CA MET A 332 -14.44 -10.34 -11.49
C MET A 332 -15.75 -10.45 -12.31
N PRO A 333 -16.46 -11.59 -12.24
CA PRO A 333 -17.84 -11.69 -12.68
C PRO A 333 -18.72 -10.59 -12.08
N LYS A 334 -19.59 -10.01 -12.90
CA LYS A 334 -20.54 -8.97 -12.48
C LYS A 334 -21.38 -9.37 -11.28
N GLN A 335 -21.77 -10.65 -11.20
CA GLN A 335 -22.55 -11.17 -10.09
C GLN A 335 -21.79 -11.10 -8.77
N ASP A 336 -20.48 -11.33 -8.78
CA ASP A 336 -19.67 -11.32 -7.56
C ASP A 336 -19.53 -9.91 -6.99
N VAL A 337 -19.33 -8.92 -7.87
CA VAL A 337 -19.32 -7.51 -7.45
C VAL A 337 -20.69 -7.08 -6.97
N GLN A 338 -21.78 -7.57 -7.59
CA GLN A 338 -23.13 -7.34 -7.08
C GLN A 338 -23.34 -7.98 -5.70
N ASP A 339 -22.81 -9.18 -5.46
CA ASP A 339 -22.88 -9.85 -4.17
C ASP A 339 -22.09 -9.09 -3.10
N ILE A 340 -20.93 -8.52 -3.44
CA ILE A 340 -20.19 -7.57 -2.59
C ILE A 340 -21.11 -6.41 -2.20
N VAL A 341 -21.80 -5.78 -3.16
CA VAL A 341 -22.76 -4.69 -2.89
C VAL A 341 -23.87 -5.16 -1.93
N ASP A 342 -24.48 -6.31 -2.21
CA ASP A 342 -25.55 -6.90 -1.38
C ASP A 342 -25.07 -7.11 0.06
N TYR A 343 -23.83 -7.58 0.25
CA TYR A 343 -23.25 -7.76 1.59
C TYR A 343 -22.97 -6.41 2.27
N LEU A 344 -22.39 -5.43 1.58
CA LEU A 344 -22.11 -4.10 2.13
C LEU A 344 -23.40 -3.44 2.66
N ARG A 345 -24.55 -3.68 2.01
CA ARG A 345 -25.86 -3.22 2.51
C ARG A 345 -26.28 -3.78 3.86
N THR A 346 -25.80 -4.97 4.21
CA THR A 346 -26.11 -5.60 5.50
C THR A 346 -25.31 -5.02 6.67
N LEU A 347 -24.26 -4.25 6.38
CA LEU A 347 -23.39 -3.69 7.41
C LEU A 347 -24.13 -2.67 8.27
N LYS A 348 -23.93 -2.77 9.59
CA LYS A 348 -24.49 -1.79 10.52
C LYS A 348 -23.87 -0.42 10.23
N PRO A 349 -24.67 0.65 10.18
CA PRO A 349 -24.14 2.00 9.98
C PRO A 349 -23.28 2.38 11.18
N LEU A 350 -22.00 2.65 10.92
CA LEU A 350 -21.06 3.20 11.89
C LEU A 350 -20.59 4.56 11.36
N LYS A 351 -20.32 5.50 12.27
CA LYS A 351 -19.66 6.77 11.88
C LYS A 351 -18.15 6.57 11.87
N SER A 352 -17.46 7.25 10.96
CA SER A 352 -16.02 7.45 10.98
C SER A 352 -15.59 8.20 12.23
N HIS A 353 -14.33 8.04 12.60
CA HIS A 353 -13.72 8.90 13.59
C HIS A 353 -13.11 10.11 12.87
N ILE A 354 -13.72 11.28 13.06
CA ILE A 354 -13.28 12.53 12.45
C ILE A 354 -12.73 13.43 13.56
N PRO A 355 -11.51 13.98 13.42
CA PRO A 355 -11.00 14.98 14.34
C PRO A 355 -11.91 16.23 14.40
N PRO A 356 -11.93 16.96 15.52
CA PRO A 356 -12.65 18.23 15.58
C PRO A 356 -12.02 19.26 14.64
N ALA A 357 -12.83 20.21 14.17
CA ALA A 357 -12.37 21.39 13.44
C ALA A 357 -11.25 22.14 14.16
N ILE A 358 -10.37 22.78 13.39
CA ILE A 358 -9.31 23.63 13.94
C ILE A 358 -9.90 24.90 14.60
N PRO A 359 -9.22 25.51 15.60
CA PRO A 359 -9.71 26.70 16.30
C PRO A 359 -10.10 27.89 15.39
N ASP A 360 -9.40 28.10 14.27
CA ASP A 360 -9.61 29.22 13.33
C ASP A 360 -10.24 28.78 11.99
N ALA A 361 -11.09 27.75 12.02
CA ALA A 361 -11.66 27.13 10.83
C ALA A 361 -12.30 28.12 9.84
N ALA A 362 -13.06 29.11 10.33
CA ALA A 362 -13.73 30.09 9.47
C ALA A 362 -12.74 30.96 8.66
N ALA A 363 -11.62 31.36 9.29
CA ALA A 363 -10.58 32.14 8.62
C ALA A 363 -9.82 31.27 7.59
N SER A 364 -9.49 30.03 7.96
CA SER A 364 -8.85 29.06 7.06
C SER A 364 -9.70 28.77 5.83
N VAL A 365 -11.01 28.52 6.01
CA VAL A 365 -11.96 28.31 4.90
C VAL A 365 -12.07 29.54 4.00
N ALA A 366 -12.08 30.76 4.56
CA ALA A 366 -12.14 31.99 3.78
C ALA A 366 -10.85 32.23 2.95
N ALA A 367 -9.68 31.99 3.55
CA ALA A 367 -8.40 32.04 2.85
C ALA A 367 -8.32 30.97 1.75
N GLY A 368 -8.74 29.75 2.07
CA GLY A 368 -8.78 28.61 1.15
C GLY A 368 -9.68 28.85 -0.05
N LYS A 369 -10.81 29.55 0.13
CA LYS A 369 -11.68 29.95 -0.98
C LYS A 369 -10.95 30.84 -1.98
N THR A 370 -10.20 31.83 -1.49
CA THR A 370 -9.47 32.78 -2.34
C THR A 370 -8.40 32.03 -3.14
N LEU A 371 -7.61 31.20 -2.46
CA LEU A 371 -6.60 30.36 -3.10
C LEU A 371 -7.20 29.38 -4.12
N TYR A 372 -8.37 28.78 -3.81
CA TYR A 372 -9.07 27.91 -4.75
C TYR A 372 -9.50 28.67 -6.02
N ASP A 373 -10.04 29.88 -5.86
CA ASP A 373 -10.46 30.69 -7.01
C ASP A 373 -9.27 31.04 -7.92
N ASP A 374 -8.07 31.21 -7.36
CA ASP A 374 -6.85 31.55 -8.09
C ASP A 374 -6.18 30.33 -8.74
N GLU A 375 -6.05 29.22 -8.01
CA GLU A 375 -5.22 28.07 -8.41
C GLU A 375 -6.03 26.92 -9.03
N CYS A 376 -7.27 26.71 -8.57
CA CYS A 376 -8.02 25.47 -8.82
C CYS A 376 -9.24 25.67 -9.74
N ALA A 377 -9.93 26.82 -9.60
CA ALA A 377 -11.22 27.06 -10.24
C ALA A 377 -11.17 27.11 -11.77
N ARG A 378 -9.98 27.31 -12.37
CA ARG A 378 -9.80 27.25 -13.83
C ARG A 378 -10.15 25.88 -14.41
N CYS A 379 -9.91 24.81 -13.66
CA CYS A 379 -10.22 23.44 -14.09
C CYS A 379 -11.45 22.88 -13.37
N HIS A 380 -11.55 23.05 -12.04
CA HIS A 380 -12.62 22.47 -11.23
C HIS A 380 -13.90 23.33 -11.18
N MET A 381 -13.89 24.49 -11.84
CA MET A 381 -14.95 25.51 -11.81
C MET A 381 -15.13 26.15 -10.44
N LYS A 382 -15.66 27.38 -10.40
CA LYS A 382 -16.02 28.05 -9.14
C LYS A 382 -17.11 27.31 -8.35
N THR A 383 -17.89 26.49 -9.04
CA THR A 383 -18.94 25.65 -8.45
C THR A 383 -18.41 24.31 -7.94
N GLY A 384 -17.13 23.98 -8.20
CA GLY A 384 -16.57 22.68 -7.86
C GLY A 384 -17.15 21.51 -8.67
N GLU A 385 -17.95 21.78 -9.70
CA GLU A 385 -18.60 20.72 -10.50
C GLU A 385 -17.65 20.00 -11.45
N GLY A 386 -16.46 20.56 -11.68
CA GLY A 386 -15.50 20.02 -12.66
C GLY A 386 -16.03 20.09 -14.10
N VAL A 387 -15.50 19.20 -14.94
CA VAL A 387 -15.88 19.07 -16.35
C VAL A 387 -16.14 17.59 -16.60
N ASN A 388 -17.39 17.25 -16.95
CA ASN A 388 -17.78 15.87 -17.21
C ASN A 388 -16.78 15.15 -18.13
N ASN A 389 -16.38 13.94 -17.73
CA ASN A 389 -15.42 13.08 -18.42
C ASN A 389 -14.01 13.68 -18.62
N ASN A 390 -13.64 14.76 -17.92
CA ASN A 390 -12.31 15.36 -18.03
C ASN A 390 -11.73 15.76 -16.67
N ILE A 391 -12.44 16.57 -15.88
CA ILE A 391 -12.03 17.04 -14.56
C ILE A 391 -13.07 16.58 -13.53
N PRO A 392 -12.68 15.86 -12.46
CA PRO A 392 -13.63 15.34 -11.49
C PRO A 392 -14.34 16.44 -10.71
N ASN A 393 -15.57 16.17 -10.28
CA ASN A 393 -16.31 17.04 -9.38
C ASN A 393 -15.69 17.01 -7.97
N LEU A 394 -15.54 18.19 -7.38
CA LEU A 394 -15.24 18.37 -5.96
C LEU A 394 -16.51 18.59 -5.14
N ALA A 395 -17.53 19.19 -5.75
CA ALA A 395 -18.84 19.42 -5.17
C ALA A 395 -19.61 18.11 -4.99
N HIS A 396 -20.22 17.94 -3.82
CA HIS A 396 -20.98 16.75 -3.44
C HIS A 396 -20.21 15.43 -3.58
N ASN A 397 -18.87 15.48 -3.57
CA ASN A 397 -18.03 14.31 -3.76
C ASN A 397 -17.58 13.75 -2.41
N GLN A 398 -18.07 12.57 -2.07
CA GLN A 398 -17.77 11.95 -0.78
C GLN A 398 -16.30 11.60 -0.59
N ALA A 399 -15.54 11.36 -1.66
CA ALA A 399 -14.10 11.15 -1.59
C ALA A 399 -13.34 12.38 -1.07
N VAL A 400 -13.90 13.58 -1.26
CA VAL A 400 -13.28 14.83 -0.81
C VAL A 400 -13.44 15.00 0.70
N TRP A 401 -14.63 14.74 1.23
CA TRP A 401 -14.98 15.20 2.58
C TRP A 401 -15.01 14.11 3.65
N ASN A 402 -15.04 12.83 3.27
CA ASN A 402 -15.03 11.72 4.22
C ASN A 402 -13.76 11.68 5.07
N GLY A 403 -13.91 11.45 6.38
CA GLY A 403 -12.78 11.14 7.26
C GLY A 403 -11.79 12.28 7.45
N ARG A 404 -10.53 12.05 7.12
CA ARG A 404 -9.40 12.97 7.35
C ARG A 404 -9.02 13.71 6.07
N PRO A 405 -8.38 14.89 6.14
CA PRO A 405 -8.07 15.72 4.97
C PRO A 405 -6.92 15.16 4.10
N ILE A 406 -6.31 14.05 4.51
CA ILE A 406 -5.03 13.58 3.98
C ILE A 406 -5.11 13.21 2.50
N ASP A 407 -6.22 12.67 2.01
CA ASP A 407 -6.37 12.32 0.59
C ASP A 407 -6.37 13.60 -0.27
N VAL A 408 -7.14 14.61 0.13
CA VAL A 408 -7.21 15.90 -0.58
C VAL A 408 -5.87 16.64 -0.53
N ILE A 409 -5.18 16.58 0.63
CA ILE A 409 -3.83 17.14 0.77
C ILE A 409 -2.83 16.39 -0.12
N GLY A 410 -2.84 15.06 -0.09
CA GLY A 410 -1.94 14.22 -0.88
C GLY A 410 -2.09 14.46 -2.37
N MET A 411 -3.32 14.57 -2.86
CA MET A 411 -3.61 14.90 -4.26
C MET A 411 -3.06 16.29 -4.66
N MET A 412 -3.18 17.30 -3.79
CA MET A 412 -2.58 18.62 -4.08
C MET A 412 -1.05 18.58 -4.04
N LEU A 413 -0.48 17.83 -3.08
CA LEU A 413 0.97 17.74 -2.92
C LEU A 413 1.64 17.03 -4.09
N ALA A 414 1.06 15.94 -4.58
CA ALA A 414 1.65 15.07 -5.61
C ALA A 414 1.13 15.33 -7.03
N GLY A 415 -0.04 15.97 -7.18
CA GLY A 415 -0.76 15.97 -8.45
C GLY A 415 -1.36 14.59 -8.76
N PHE A 416 -1.96 14.45 -9.94
CA PHE A 416 -2.56 13.19 -10.37
C PHE A 416 -2.59 13.06 -11.90
N GLU A 417 -2.08 11.93 -12.42
CA GLU A 417 -2.19 11.59 -13.83
C GLU A 417 -3.64 11.23 -14.21
N PRO A 418 -4.10 11.59 -15.40
CA PRO A 418 -5.46 11.32 -15.82
C PRO A 418 -5.74 9.82 -15.96
N TRP A 419 -6.98 9.40 -15.70
CA TRP A 419 -7.39 7.99 -15.84
C TRP A 419 -7.37 7.51 -17.30
N HIS A 420 -7.62 8.43 -18.22
CA HIS A 420 -7.60 8.18 -19.66
C HIS A 420 -6.81 9.26 -20.39
N LYS A 421 -6.21 8.90 -21.53
CA LYS A 421 -5.32 9.80 -22.30
C LYS A 421 -6.00 11.08 -22.81
N ASP A 422 -7.33 11.11 -22.83
CA ASP A 422 -8.15 12.26 -23.23
C ASP A 422 -8.56 13.17 -22.05
N GLN A 423 -8.16 12.83 -20.82
CA GLN A 423 -8.42 13.64 -19.63
C GLN A 423 -7.19 14.49 -19.26
N THR A 424 -7.41 15.52 -18.47
CA THR A 424 -6.38 16.47 -18.05
C THR A 424 -5.77 16.05 -16.72
N ALA A 425 -4.43 16.02 -16.66
CA ALA A 425 -3.70 15.79 -15.42
C ALA A 425 -3.95 16.91 -14.39
N MET A 426 -4.03 16.56 -13.11
CA MET A 426 -4.00 17.53 -12.02
C MET A 426 -2.55 17.93 -11.73
N PRO A 427 -2.19 19.23 -11.80
CA PRO A 427 -0.85 19.69 -11.50
C PRO A 427 -0.43 19.40 -10.06
N MET A 428 0.88 19.32 -9.84
CA MET A 428 1.48 19.23 -8.52
C MET A 428 1.62 20.62 -7.89
N PHE A 429 1.08 20.82 -6.70
CA PHE A 429 1.19 22.08 -5.94
C PHE A 429 2.16 22.00 -4.76
N GLY A 430 2.74 20.82 -4.51
CA GLY A 430 3.72 20.58 -3.44
C GLY A 430 5.03 21.36 -3.56
N ALA A 431 5.30 22.04 -4.68
CA ALA A 431 6.45 22.93 -4.82
C ALA A 431 6.09 24.43 -4.82
N THR A 432 4.84 24.77 -5.12
CA THR A 432 4.40 26.15 -5.37
C THR A 432 3.58 26.74 -4.23
N LEU A 433 2.84 25.90 -3.49
CA LEU A 433 2.01 26.33 -2.38
C LEU A 433 2.62 25.88 -1.04
N SER A 434 2.61 26.80 -0.07
CA SER A 434 3.05 26.52 1.30
C SER A 434 2.12 25.53 2.02
N ASP A 435 2.60 24.95 3.11
CA ASP A 435 1.80 24.02 3.93
C ASP A 435 0.50 24.63 4.46
N ALA A 436 0.53 25.91 4.83
CA ALA A 436 -0.65 26.64 5.29
C ALA A 436 -1.66 26.83 4.15
N GLN A 437 -1.20 27.23 2.96
CA GLN A 437 -2.08 27.44 1.80
C GLN A 437 -2.78 26.15 1.37
N ILE A 438 -2.06 25.03 1.34
CA ILE A 438 -2.66 23.72 1.02
C ILE A 438 -3.66 23.30 2.10
N ALA A 439 -3.37 23.51 3.39
CA ALA A 439 -4.31 23.23 4.47
C ALA A 439 -5.59 24.08 4.34
N ASP A 440 -5.46 25.36 4.01
CA ASP A 440 -6.59 26.26 3.80
C ASP A 440 -7.47 25.81 2.62
N ILE A 441 -6.86 25.49 1.47
CA ILE A 441 -7.59 24.97 0.30
C ILE A 441 -8.33 23.67 0.67
N ALA A 442 -7.66 22.74 1.38
CA ALA A 442 -8.28 21.49 1.81
C ALA A 442 -9.50 21.75 2.72
N ASN A 443 -9.39 22.67 3.68
CA ASN A 443 -10.49 23.03 4.57
C ASN A 443 -11.67 23.66 3.80
N TYR A 444 -11.39 24.52 2.82
CA TYR A 444 -12.44 25.09 1.96
C TYR A 444 -13.14 24.03 1.11
N VAL A 445 -12.39 23.26 0.33
CA VAL A 445 -12.95 22.28 -0.62
C VAL A 445 -13.78 21.21 0.11
N ARG A 446 -13.39 20.82 1.33
CA ARG A 446 -14.11 19.84 2.15
C ARG A 446 -15.40 20.34 2.79
N THR A 447 -15.62 21.65 2.83
CA THR A 447 -16.79 22.30 3.44
C THR A 447 -17.65 23.06 2.43
N ALA A 448 -17.18 23.23 1.20
CA ALA A 448 -17.88 23.93 0.13
C ALA A 448 -18.90 23.04 -0.61
N TRP A 449 -19.82 23.68 -1.34
CA TRP A 449 -20.73 23.02 -2.31
C TRP A 449 -21.46 21.78 -1.77
N GLY A 450 -21.93 21.85 -0.52
CA GLY A 450 -22.67 20.77 0.13
C GLY A 450 -21.83 19.58 0.60
N ASN A 451 -20.50 19.69 0.55
CA ASN A 451 -19.59 18.82 1.26
C ASN A 451 -19.72 19.04 2.78
N ARG A 452 -19.49 17.98 3.56
CA ARG A 452 -19.77 17.97 5.01
C ARG A 452 -18.57 17.49 5.82
N GLY A 453 -17.37 17.76 5.32
CA GLY A 453 -16.14 17.46 6.01
C GLY A 453 -15.93 18.42 7.17
N GLU A 454 -15.15 17.98 8.16
CA GLU A 454 -14.68 18.90 9.20
C GLU A 454 -13.44 19.65 8.67
N PRO A 455 -13.33 20.97 8.87
CA PRO A 455 -12.13 21.73 8.52
C PRO A 455 -11.03 21.46 9.57
N ASP A 456 -10.42 20.28 9.50
CA ASP A 456 -9.38 19.77 10.42
C ASP A 456 -7.98 19.69 9.79
N ALA A 457 -7.77 20.23 8.58
CA ALA A 457 -6.44 20.29 7.97
C ALA A 457 -5.58 21.34 8.67
N THR A 458 -4.30 20.99 8.92
CA THR A 458 -3.31 21.90 9.53
C THR A 458 -2.05 21.94 8.67
N ALA A 459 -1.31 23.05 8.73
CA ALA A 459 0.00 23.15 8.08
C ALA A 459 0.95 22.03 8.53
N ASN A 460 0.92 21.63 9.80
CA ASN A 460 1.73 20.52 10.29
C ASN A 460 1.36 19.18 9.64
N THR A 461 0.06 18.94 9.43
CA THR A 461 -0.40 17.75 8.69
C THR A 461 0.14 17.78 7.26
N VAL A 462 0.08 18.93 6.58
CA VAL A 462 0.63 19.06 5.22
C VAL A 462 2.15 18.89 5.22
N ALA A 463 2.87 19.50 6.14
CA ALA A 463 4.32 19.39 6.27
C ALA A 463 4.77 17.93 6.46
N ALA A 464 4.05 17.18 7.32
CA ALA A 464 4.29 15.76 7.52
C ALA A 464 4.12 14.98 6.21
N LEU A 465 3.00 15.17 5.50
CA LEU A 465 2.75 14.52 4.21
C LEU A 465 3.71 14.99 3.10
N ARG A 466 4.17 16.25 3.14
CA ARG A 466 5.12 16.81 2.16
C ARG A 466 6.50 16.21 2.32
N SER A 467 6.92 15.94 3.56
CA SER A 467 8.16 15.20 3.82
C SER A 467 8.12 13.78 3.22
N GLU A 468 6.92 13.25 2.99
CA GLU A 468 6.69 11.99 2.28
C GLU A 468 6.62 12.17 0.73
N ALA A 469 6.49 13.40 0.18
CA ALA A 469 6.08 13.67 -1.22
C ALA A 469 7.02 14.46 -2.21
N THR A 470 8.30 14.76 -1.96
CA THR A 470 9.26 15.47 -2.88
C THR A 470 10.46 14.60 -3.34
N ILE A 471 10.76 14.24 -4.60
CA ILE A 471 11.01 15.03 -5.84
C ILE A 471 11.03 14.05 -7.05
N GLU A 472 10.44 14.39 -8.19
CA GLU A 472 10.61 13.72 -9.49
C GLU A 472 11.35 14.59 -10.52
N VAL A 473 12.24 14.00 -11.32
CA VAL A 473 12.85 14.58 -12.54
C VAL A 473 12.88 13.49 -13.62
N ASP A 474 12.26 13.76 -14.76
CA ASP A 474 12.17 12.85 -15.92
C ASP A 474 13.21 13.24 -17.00
N LEU A 475 13.91 12.24 -17.54
CA LEU A 475 14.89 12.35 -18.64
C LEU A 475 14.53 11.45 -19.84
N ASP A 476 13.26 11.07 -20.03
CA ASP A 476 12.85 10.06 -21.01
C ASP A 476 12.48 10.57 -22.41
N THR A 477 13.09 11.65 -22.91
CA THR A 477 13.04 11.95 -24.35
C THR A 477 14.35 11.71 -25.07
N GLY A 478 15.09 10.66 -24.71
CA GLY A 478 16.12 10.04 -25.58
C GLY A 478 17.06 11.01 -26.31
N SER A 479 17.35 12.16 -25.71
CA SER A 479 18.13 13.23 -26.33
C SER A 479 19.48 13.24 -25.63
N THR A 480 20.39 12.48 -26.19
CA THR A 480 21.80 12.31 -25.79
C THR A 480 22.65 13.54 -26.05
N LYS A 481 22.10 14.74 -25.87
CA LYS A 481 22.81 16.01 -26.05
C LYS A 481 22.34 17.05 -25.04
N ALA A 482 23.23 17.38 -24.12
CA ALA A 482 23.16 18.63 -23.37
C ALA A 482 24.26 19.57 -23.89
N SER A 483 23.93 20.84 -24.06
CA SER A 483 24.89 21.86 -24.47
C SER A 483 25.03 22.92 -23.38
N LEU A 484 26.25 23.13 -22.91
CA LEU A 484 26.59 24.19 -21.99
C LEU A 484 27.14 25.37 -22.80
N SER A 485 26.57 26.56 -22.61
CA SER A 485 27.10 27.79 -23.20
C SER A 485 27.54 28.75 -22.10
N ALA A 486 28.80 29.19 -22.17
CA ALA A 486 29.37 30.21 -21.32
C ALA A 486 30.39 31.03 -22.14
N ASP A 487 30.43 32.35 -21.95
CA ASP A 487 31.38 33.27 -22.59
C ASP A 487 31.46 33.16 -24.12
N GLY A 488 30.32 32.96 -24.78
CA GLY A 488 30.24 32.85 -26.25
C GLY A 488 30.77 31.54 -26.84
N LYS A 489 31.07 30.53 -26.01
CA LYS A 489 31.47 29.19 -26.47
C LYS A 489 30.54 28.11 -25.93
N THR A 490 30.14 27.22 -26.81
CA THR A 490 29.28 26.07 -26.49
C THR A 490 30.09 24.77 -26.45
N ARG A 491 29.97 23.98 -25.37
CA ARG A 491 30.46 22.60 -25.31
C ARG A 491 29.30 21.60 -25.25
N GLN A 492 29.45 20.53 -26.02
CA GLN A 492 28.48 19.44 -26.17
C GLN A 492 28.96 18.23 -25.37
N PHE A 493 28.04 17.62 -24.62
CA PHE A 493 28.28 16.37 -23.90
C PHE A 493 27.56 15.23 -24.62
N ASN A 494 28.25 14.08 -24.78
CA ASN A 494 27.73 12.86 -25.39
C ASN A 494 27.69 11.72 -24.35
N ASP A 495 26.77 10.76 -24.53
CA ASP A 495 26.65 9.48 -23.79
C ASP A 495 26.29 9.58 -22.29
N ILE A 496 25.21 10.31 -21.97
CA ILE A 496 24.60 10.30 -20.63
C ILE A 496 23.39 9.35 -20.63
N SER A 497 23.37 8.35 -19.72
CA SER A 497 22.18 7.51 -19.49
C SER A 497 22.09 6.93 -18.06
N GLY A 498 20.93 7.07 -17.40
CA GLY A 498 20.52 6.34 -16.18
C GLY A 498 19.64 7.15 -15.19
N ARG A 499 18.66 6.50 -14.53
CA ARG A 499 17.64 7.09 -13.60
C ARG A 499 18.15 7.29 -12.15
N VAL A 500 17.56 8.23 -11.40
CA VAL A 500 17.79 8.59 -9.96
C VAL A 500 16.45 8.71 -9.20
N TRP A 501 16.45 8.51 -7.86
CA TRP A 501 15.24 8.63 -6.99
C TRP A 501 15.44 9.50 -5.73
N VAL A 502 14.44 10.34 -5.44
CA VAL A 502 14.21 11.10 -4.19
C VAL A 502 12.71 10.95 -3.85
N ASN A 503 12.37 10.73 -2.58
CA ASN A 503 11.04 10.31 -2.07
C ASN A 503 10.44 9.01 -2.63
N GLY A 504 11.02 7.90 -2.16
CA GLY A 504 10.16 6.83 -1.66
C GLY A 504 9.86 5.64 -2.56
N ASN A 505 10.27 5.59 -3.84
CA ASN A 505 10.12 4.35 -4.63
C ASN A 505 11.31 4.01 -5.54
N ARG A 506 12.49 3.76 -5.00
CA ARG A 506 13.68 3.41 -5.81
C ARG A 506 13.50 2.14 -6.68
N THR A 507 13.91 2.22 -7.96
CA THR A 507 14.74 1.15 -8.58
C THR A 507 15.81 1.68 -9.56
N ASP A 508 17.05 1.28 -9.25
CA ASP A 508 18.33 1.23 -9.98
C ASP A 508 18.91 2.44 -10.72
N CYS A 509 19.91 3.06 -10.08
CA CYS A 509 20.88 3.97 -10.70
C CYS A 509 22.22 3.25 -10.90
N ARG A 510 22.77 3.33 -12.11
CA ARG A 510 24.19 3.09 -12.39
C ARG A 510 24.80 4.40 -12.85
N MET A 511 25.31 5.21 -11.93
CA MET A 511 26.09 6.39 -12.31
C MET A 511 27.52 5.98 -12.62
N THR A 512 28.02 6.41 -13.77
CA THR A 512 29.45 6.43 -14.09
C THR A 512 29.80 7.87 -14.36
N ALA A 513 30.61 8.48 -13.50
CA ALA A 513 31.02 9.88 -13.64
C ALA A 513 32.55 9.95 -13.69
N ASN A 514 33.07 10.70 -14.66
CA ASN A 514 34.48 11.00 -14.79
C ASN A 514 34.74 12.40 -14.22
N PHE A 515 35.42 12.46 -13.09
CA PHE A 515 35.80 13.73 -12.49
C PHE A 515 37.25 14.06 -12.84
N SER A 516 37.48 15.23 -13.42
CA SER A 516 38.80 15.83 -13.49
C SER A 516 39.01 16.61 -12.19
N THR A 517 39.81 16.07 -11.27
CA THR A 517 40.15 16.81 -10.05
C THR A 517 41.13 17.93 -10.36
N GLN A 518 41.14 18.98 -9.54
CA GLN A 518 42.05 20.12 -9.68
C GLN A 518 43.51 19.79 -9.32
N TYR A 519 43.82 18.52 -9.03
CA TYR A 519 45.14 18.02 -8.66
C TYR A 519 45.44 16.68 -9.34
N GLY A 520 46.09 16.77 -10.51
CA GLY A 520 46.83 15.65 -11.11
C GLY A 520 46.11 14.93 -12.25
N LYS A 521 46.88 14.62 -13.29
CA LYS A 521 46.52 14.16 -14.65
C LYS A 521 45.69 12.86 -14.77
N ASN A 522 45.15 12.30 -13.70
CA ASN A 522 44.48 10.99 -13.73
C ASN A 522 42.99 11.11 -13.37
N PRO A 523 42.06 10.68 -14.25
CA PRO A 523 40.62 10.74 -14.00
C PRO A 523 40.23 9.79 -12.87
N VAL A 524 39.40 10.28 -11.95
CA VAL A 524 38.80 9.45 -10.90
C VAL A 524 37.49 8.90 -11.42
N LEU A 525 37.42 7.58 -11.58
CA LEU A 525 36.20 6.90 -12.04
C LEU A 525 35.42 6.39 -10.83
N LEU A 526 34.22 6.94 -10.64
CA LEU A 526 33.24 6.44 -9.68
C LEU A 526 32.28 5.49 -10.40
N GLY A 527 32.27 4.21 -10.00
CA GLY A 527 31.47 3.17 -10.66
C GLY A 527 30.65 2.34 -9.67
N GLY A 528 29.36 2.14 -10.00
CA GLY A 528 28.48 1.19 -9.31
C GLY A 528 28.22 1.54 -7.85
N ALA A 529 27.63 2.72 -7.60
CA ALA A 529 27.50 3.27 -6.26
C ALA A 529 26.04 3.64 -5.92
N CYS A 530 25.71 3.52 -4.64
CA CYS A 530 24.35 3.63 -4.10
C CYS A 530 24.34 4.50 -2.84
N ALA A 531 23.41 5.45 -2.76
CA ALA A 531 23.15 6.18 -1.52
C ALA A 531 22.52 5.25 -0.46
N SER A 532 22.90 5.44 0.81
CA SER A 532 22.27 4.84 2.00
C SER A 532 21.41 5.88 2.75
N GLN A 533 20.62 5.46 3.75
CA GLN A 533 19.64 6.28 4.48
C GLN A 533 20.23 7.42 5.36
N GLY A 534 21.46 7.88 5.13
CA GLY A 534 22.17 8.77 6.07
C GLY A 534 23.11 9.82 5.47
N ASN A 535 22.76 10.45 4.34
CA ASN A 535 23.65 11.41 3.62
C ASN A 535 25.02 10.82 3.25
N GLU A 536 25.09 9.51 3.04
CA GLU A 536 26.30 8.77 2.70
C GLU A 536 26.13 8.01 1.38
N PHE A 537 27.22 7.93 0.63
CA PHE A 537 27.31 7.38 -0.71
C PHE A 537 28.38 6.29 -0.72
N ALA A 538 27.95 5.03 -0.76
CA ALA A 538 28.85 3.88 -0.75
C ALA A 538 29.05 3.36 -2.18
N GLY A 539 30.30 3.23 -2.61
CA GLY A 539 30.63 2.89 -3.99
C GLY A 539 32.05 2.34 -4.17
N ARG A 540 32.44 2.11 -5.42
CA ARG A 540 33.82 1.76 -5.78
C ARG A 540 34.43 2.89 -6.60
N VAL A 541 35.60 3.35 -6.17
CA VAL A 541 36.39 4.34 -6.91
C VAL A 541 37.61 3.64 -7.48
N THR A 542 37.90 3.91 -8.76
CA THR A 542 39.16 3.51 -9.38
C THR A 542 40.09 4.69 -9.42
N VAL A 543 41.20 4.61 -8.68
CA VAL A 543 42.27 5.60 -8.70
C VAL A 543 43.53 4.90 -9.18
N ASP A 544 44.17 5.41 -10.22
CA ASP A 544 45.41 4.84 -10.78
C ASP A 544 45.30 3.34 -11.15
N GLY A 545 44.12 2.90 -11.61
CA GLY A 545 43.84 1.51 -11.99
C GLY A 545 43.50 0.57 -10.83
N LYS A 546 43.55 1.05 -9.58
CA LYS A 546 43.20 0.27 -8.38
C LYS A 546 41.80 0.62 -7.88
N VAL A 547 40.96 -0.41 -7.76
CA VAL A 547 39.55 -0.28 -7.32
C VAL A 547 39.45 -0.41 -5.80
N THR A 548 38.94 0.62 -5.14
CA THR A 548 38.79 0.65 -3.68
C THR A 548 37.35 0.98 -3.30
N PRO A 549 36.72 0.24 -2.36
CA PRO A 549 35.42 0.61 -1.82
C PRO A 549 35.55 1.87 -0.96
N VAL A 550 34.62 2.81 -1.10
CA VAL A 550 34.61 4.09 -0.38
C VAL A 550 33.21 4.40 0.12
N VAL A 551 33.13 5.20 1.19
CA VAL A 551 31.89 5.82 1.68
C VAL A 551 32.14 7.32 1.71
N LEU A 552 31.33 8.07 0.97
CA LEU A 552 31.46 9.51 0.76
C LEU A 552 30.23 10.22 1.30
N MET A 553 30.40 11.36 1.97
CA MET A 553 29.30 12.17 2.45
C MET A 553 28.68 12.98 1.31
N VAL A 554 27.36 13.17 1.34
CA VAL A 554 26.58 13.96 0.39
C VAL A 554 25.96 15.13 1.12
N ARG A 555 26.14 16.34 0.59
CA ARG A 555 25.53 17.56 1.11
C ARG A 555 24.85 18.34 -0.01
N GLN A 556 23.65 18.86 0.24
CA GLN A 556 22.98 19.75 -0.70
C GLN A 556 23.66 21.12 -0.71
N VAL A 557 23.81 21.69 -1.90
CA VAL A 557 24.25 23.07 -2.10
C VAL A 557 23.01 23.90 -2.41
N LEU A 558 22.71 24.87 -1.54
CA LEU A 558 21.51 25.69 -1.61
C LEU A 558 21.84 27.11 -2.07
N HIS A 559 20.95 27.70 -2.87
CA HIS A 559 20.92 29.12 -3.18
C HIS A 559 19.47 29.60 -3.14
N ASP A 560 19.16 30.63 -2.34
CA ASP A 560 17.79 31.13 -2.12
C ASP A 560 16.77 30.03 -1.77
N ASN A 561 17.19 29.07 -0.93
CA ASN A 561 16.43 27.86 -0.56
C ASN A 561 16.13 26.87 -1.70
N HIS A 562 16.74 27.03 -2.88
CA HIS A 562 16.70 26.05 -3.97
C HIS A 562 17.97 25.19 -3.98
N VAL A 563 17.82 23.88 -4.21
CA VAL A 563 18.97 22.98 -4.41
C VAL A 563 19.58 23.28 -5.78
N VAL A 564 20.73 23.93 -5.79
CA VAL A 564 21.47 24.28 -7.02
C VAL A 564 22.64 23.33 -7.29
N GLY A 565 22.88 22.37 -6.40
CA GLY A 565 23.93 21.37 -6.57
C GLY A 565 24.01 20.34 -5.46
N LEU A 566 24.88 19.35 -5.66
CA LEU A 566 25.24 18.33 -4.69
C LEU A 566 26.75 18.36 -4.44
N HIS A 567 27.15 18.36 -3.19
CA HIS A 567 28.55 18.30 -2.74
C HIS A 567 28.85 16.89 -2.23
N LEU A 568 29.82 16.22 -2.85
CA LEU A 568 30.31 14.91 -2.47
C LEU A 568 31.69 15.05 -1.84
N PHE A 569 31.88 14.58 -0.61
CA PHE A 569 33.18 14.69 0.06
C PHE A 569 33.49 13.50 0.97
N GLY A 570 34.74 13.05 1.02
CA GLY A 570 35.16 11.96 1.91
C GLY A 570 36.47 11.27 1.51
N PRO A 571 37.03 10.42 2.37
CA PRO A 571 38.31 9.75 2.13
C PRO A 571 38.19 8.70 1.01
N ILE A 572 39.18 8.66 0.11
CA ILE A 572 39.22 7.70 -1.02
C ILE A 572 40.44 6.77 -0.99
N GLY A 573 41.21 6.77 0.11
CA GLY A 573 42.39 5.93 0.33
C GLY A 573 43.72 6.66 0.14
N ASP A 574 44.80 6.08 0.69
CA ASP A 574 46.19 6.60 0.64
C ASP A 574 46.35 8.05 1.14
N GLY A 575 45.57 8.45 2.15
CA GLY A 575 45.59 9.81 2.70
C GLY A 575 44.97 10.87 1.79
N ARG A 576 44.31 10.48 0.69
CA ARG A 576 43.63 11.37 -0.26
C ARG A 576 42.14 11.50 0.06
N THR A 577 41.59 12.68 -0.18
CA THR A 577 40.18 13.01 0.05
C THR A 577 39.55 13.49 -1.26
N LEU A 578 38.36 13.00 -1.57
CA LEU A 578 37.53 13.52 -2.65
C LEU A 578 36.71 14.69 -2.10
N ASP A 579 36.65 15.78 -2.86
CA ASP A 579 35.85 16.97 -2.56
C ASP A 579 35.36 17.52 -3.92
N ALA A 580 34.08 17.30 -4.23
CA ALA A 580 33.53 17.54 -5.57
C ALA A 580 32.14 18.17 -5.50
N ASN A 581 31.93 19.24 -6.26
CA ASN A 581 30.64 19.91 -6.40
C ASN A 581 30.00 19.57 -7.76
N ILE A 582 28.76 19.11 -7.73
CA ILE A 582 27.92 18.79 -8.87
C ILE A 582 26.88 19.90 -8.97
N ALA A 583 27.03 20.80 -9.94
CA ALA A 583 26.03 21.84 -10.18
C ALA A 583 24.82 21.23 -10.90
N LEU A 584 23.61 21.54 -10.42
CA LEU A 584 22.35 21.21 -11.08
C LEU A 584 21.89 22.48 -11.80
N GLN A 585 21.83 22.46 -13.12
CA GLN A 585 21.23 23.55 -13.89
C GLN A 585 19.78 23.20 -14.21
N THR A 586 18.84 23.92 -13.60
CA THR A 586 17.44 23.91 -14.02
C THR A 586 17.33 24.64 -15.35
N VAL A 587 16.82 23.97 -16.38
CA VAL A 587 16.59 24.59 -17.69
C VAL A 587 15.17 25.15 -17.71
N ASN A 588 15.05 26.40 -17.26
CA ASN A 588 14.01 27.41 -17.49
C ASN A 588 12.50 27.05 -17.46
N TYR A 589 11.87 27.69 -16.46
CA TYR A 589 10.53 28.32 -16.35
C TYR A 589 9.27 27.47 -16.46
#